data_AF-A0A4Y9PT95-F1
#
_entry.id   AF-A0A4Y9PT95-F1
#
_cell.length_a   1.000
_cell.length_b   1.000
_cell.length_c   1.000
_cell.angle_alpha   90.00
_cell.angle_beta   90.00
_cell.angle_gamma   90.00
#
_symmetry.space_group_name_H-M   'P 1'
#
loop_
_entity.id
_entity.type
_entity.pdbx_description
1 polymer ?
#
loop_
_entity_poly.entity_id
_entity_poly.type
_entity_poly.pdbx_seq_one_letter_code
_entity_poly.pdbx_strand_id
1 'polypeptide(L)' 'MKRIDIVYGGRDYSVSGRELDDLQNEIESLLAGAGHWLQVSIGDGEPQPTYLYLSPGTPIALVPVPEP' A
#
# COMPACT_ATOMS: atom_id res chain seq x y z
N MET A 1 -5.05 14.56 -5.97
CA MET A 1 -3.94 14.07 -5.14
C MET A 1 -3.69 12.63 -5.52
N LYS A 2 -2.43 12.27 -5.78
CA LYS A 2 -2.05 10.93 -6.23
C LYS A 2 -2.50 9.88 -5.23
N ARG A 3 -3.26 8.90 -5.72
CA ARG A 3 -3.77 7.76 -4.95
C ARG A 3 -3.19 6.49 -5.56
N ILE A 4 -2.80 5.56 -4.72
CA ILE A 4 -2.38 4.22 -5.11
C ILE A 4 -3.31 3.25 -4.40
N ASP A 5 -4.05 2.48 -5.17
CA ASP A 5 -4.84 1.37 -4.66
C ASP A 5 -3.94 0.17 -4.40
N ILE A 6 -4.23 -0.56 -3.34
CA ILE A 6 -3.46 -1.70 -2.88
C ILE A 6 -4.39 -2.89 -2.79
N VAL A 7 -4.07 -3.98 -3.50
CA VAL A 7 -4.77 -5.25 -3.32
C VAL A 7 -3.93 -6.16 -2.44
N TYR A 8 -4.48 -6.50 -1.28
CA TYR A 8 -3.83 -7.35 -0.28
C TYR A 8 -4.79 -8.43 0.22
N GLY A 9 -4.43 -9.70 0.05
CA GLY A 9 -5.30 -10.82 0.46
C GLY A 9 -6.67 -10.82 -0.22
N GLY A 10 -6.76 -10.25 -1.44
CA GLY A 10 -8.01 -10.11 -2.19
C GLY A 10 -8.91 -8.97 -1.70
N ARG A 11 -8.43 -8.06 -0.85
CA ARG A 11 -9.15 -6.87 -0.38
C ARG A 11 -8.45 -5.60 -0.83
N ASP A 12 -9.25 -4.57 -1.08
CA ASP A 12 -8.78 -3.27 -1.52
C ASP A 12 -8.47 -2.35 -0.35
N TYR A 13 -7.34 -1.66 -0.48
CA TYR A 13 -6.82 -0.63 0.41
C TYR A 13 -6.30 0.51 -0.44
N SER A 14 -5.89 1.61 0.20
CA SER A 14 -5.29 2.71 -0.54
C SER A 14 -4.26 3.48 0.28
N VAL A 15 -3.35 4.15 -0.41
CA VAL A 15 -2.53 5.23 0.15
C VAL A 15 -2.69 6.47 -0.72
N SER A 16 -2.63 7.64 -0.09
CA SER A 16 -2.79 8.94 -0.75
C SER A 16 -1.58 9.83 -0.51
N GLY A 17 -1.29 10.71 -1.47
CA GLY A 17 -0.18 11.67 -1.36
C GLY A 17 1.21 11.05 -1.52
N ARG A 18 1.28 9.93 -2.26
CA ARG A 18 2.49 9.11 -2.44
C ARG A 18 2.79 8.94 -3.93
N GLU A 19 4.07 8.96 -4.30
CA GLU A 19 4.51 8.48 -5.61
C GLU A 19 4.62 6.95 -5.60
N LEU A 20 4.40 6.34 -6.77
CA LEU A 20 4.49 4.88 -6.90
C LEU A 20 5.89 4.37 -6.60
N ASP A 21 6.90 4.99 -7.21
CA ASP A 21 8.30 4.59 -7.06
C ASP A 21 8.77 4.72 -5.61
N ASP A 22 8.36 5.77 -4.91
CA ASP A 22 8.66 5.95 -3.48
C ASP A 22 8.05 4.83 -2.62
N LEU A 23 6.83 4.40 -2.93
CA LEU A 23 6.18 3.27 -2.25
C LEU A 23 6.85 1.93 -2.55
N GLN A 24 7.26 1.70 -3.79
CA GLN A 24 8.00 0.49 -4.16
C GLN A 24 9.34 0.43 -3.43
N ASN A 25 10.13 1.51 -3.47
CA ASN A 25 11.43 1.61 -2.80
C ASN A 25 11.30 1.41 -1.28
N GLU A 26 10.27 1.99 -0.65
CA GLU A 26 10.00 1.78 0.78
C GLU A 26 9.70 0.30 1.07
N ILE A 27 8.78 -0.32 0.32
CA ILE A 27 8.42 -1.73 0.51
C ILE A 27 9.65 -2.64 0.33
N GLU A 28 10.45 -2.43 -0.71
CA GLU A 28 11.66 -3.22 -0.98
C GLU A 28 12.69 -3.08 0.14
N SER A 29 12.93 -1.86 0.61
CA SER A 29 13.84 -1.58 1.73
C SER A 29 13.38 -2.27 3.02
N LEU A 30 12.07 -2.23 3.31
CA LEU A 30 11.48 -2.83 4.50
C LEU A 30 11.46 -4.37 4.45
N LEU A 31 11.31 -4.95 3.26
CA LEU A 31 11.33 -6.39 3.04
C LEU A 31 12.74 -7.00 3.12
N ALA A 32 13.80 -6.20 3.22
CA ALA A 32 15.14 -6.69 3.51
C ALA A 32 15.27 -7.32 4.92
N GLY A 33 14.32 -7.05 5.82
CA GLY A 33 14.22 -7.65 7.15
C GLY A 33 13.28 -8.86 7.23
N ALA A 34 12.65 -9.07 8.40
CA ALA A 34 11.67 -10.13 8.61
C ALA A 34 10.25 -9.79 8.11
N GLY A 35 10.01 -8.52 7.77
CA GLY A 35 8.70 -7.97 7.42
C GLY A 35 8.39 -6.67 8.17
N HIS A 36 7.37 -5.96 7.73
CA HIS A 36 7.01 -4.63 8.24
C HIS A 36 5.51 -4.34 8.19
N TRP A 37 5.06 -3.38 9.00
CA TRP A 37 3.68 -2.87 8.99
C TRP A 37 3.56 -1.66 8.08
N LEU A 38 2.85 -1.80 6.96
CA LEU A 38 2.50 -0.69 6.09
C LEU A 38 1.17 -0.08 6.54
N GLN A 39 1.17 1.21 6.88
CA GLN A 39 -0.08 1.93 7.14
C GLN A 39 -0.75 2.32 5.81
N VAL A 40 -2.02 1.96 5.69
CA VAL A 40 -2.89 2.22 4.55
C VAL A 40 -4.24 2.76 5.04
N SER A 41 -5.11 3.11 4.11
CA SER A 41 -6.52 3.42 4.37
C SER A 41 -7.41 2.30 3.83
N ILE A 42 -8.54 2.06 4.51
CA ILE A 42 -9.61 1.16 4.06
C ILE A 42 -10.94 1.91 3.98
N GLY A 43 -11.81 1.49 3.06
CA GLY A 43 -13.20 1.92 2.93
C GLY A 43 -13.44 3.02 1.89
N ASP A 44 -14.67 3.08 1.38
CA ASP A 44 -15.13 4.06 0.38
C ASP A 44 -15.65 5.37 1.00
N GLY A 45 -15.43 5.56 2.31
CA GLY A 45 -15.96 6.67 3.10
C GLY A 45 -14.86 7.48 3.79
N GLU A 46 -14.99 7.73 5.09
CA GLU A 46 -13.91 8.33 5.86
C GLU A 46 -12.70 7.39 5.90
N PRO A 47 -11.49 7.86 5.53
CA PRO A 47 -10.30 7.03 5.53
C PRO A 47 -10.01 6.47 6.91
N GLN A 48 -10.18 5.16 7.08
CA GLN A 48 -9.84 4.49 8.32
C GLN A 48 -8.39 3.97 8.25
N PRO A 49 -7.49 4.38 9.17
CA PRO A 49 -6.13 3.86 9.20
C PRO A 49 -6.16 2.35 9.46
N THR A 50 -5.46 1.61 8.61
CA THR A 50 -5.33 0.15 8.66
C THR A 50 -3.87 -0.23 8.44
N TYR A 51 -3.43 -1.35 9.01
CA TYR A 51 -2.04 -1.76 8.98
C TYR A 51 -1.92 -3.14 8.33
N LEU A 52 -1.24 -3.21 7.19
CA LEU A 52 -0.95 -4.44 6.48
C LEU A 52 0.43 -4.96 6.89
N TYR A 53 0.55 -6.26 7.19
CA TYR A 53 1.85 -6.88 7.41
C TYR A 53 2.43 -7.35 6.08
N LEU A 54 3.58 -6.82 5.69
CA LEU A 54 4.31 -7.24 4.51
C LEU A 54 5.50 -8.09 4.95
N SER A 55 5.65 -9.29 4.37
CA SER A 55 6.79 -10.17 4.58
C SER A 55 7.26 -10.73 3.25
N PRO A 56 8.49 -11.25 3.14
CA PRO A 56 8.96 -11.91 1.93
C PRO A 56 7.97 -13.00 1.46
N GLY A 57 7.54 -12.92 0.21
CA GLY A 57 6.55 -13.83 -0.37
C GLY A 57 5.09 -13.42 -0.18
N THR A 58 4.78 -12.34 0.55
CA THR A 58 3.42 -11.81 0.67
C THR A 58 2.95 -11.22 -0.67
N PRO A 59 1.86 -11.72 -1.28
CA PRO A 59 1.31 -11.13 -2.50
C PRO A 59 0.71 -9.75 -2.23
N ILE A 60 1.11 -8.77 -3.04
CA ILE A 60 0.58 -7.40 -3.02
C ILE A 60 0.55 -6.86 -4.45
N ALA A 61 -0.50 -6.14 -4.81
CA ALA A 61 -0.55 -5.34 -6.03
C ALA A 61 -0.65 -3.86 -5.67
N LEU A 62 0.09 -3.01 -6.39
CA LEU A 62 0.01 -1.55 -6.32
C LEU A 62 -0.60 -1.05 -7.64
N VAL A 63 -1.68 -0.29 -7.55
CA VAL A 63 -2.45 0.19 -8.70
C VAL A 63 -2.50 1.72 -8.64
N PRO A 64 -1.59 2.43 -9.34
CA PRO A 64 -1.63 3.89 -9.38
C PRO A 64 -2.93 4.36 -10.05
N VAL A 65 -3.66 5.25 -9.38
CA VAL A 65 -4.89 5.83 -9.91
C VAL A 65 -4.53 7.11 -10.67
N PRO A 66 -4.79 7.20 -11.99
CA PRO A 66 -4.54 8.41 -12.76
C PRO A 66 -5.36 9.58 -12.20
N GLU A 67 -4.74 10.76 -12.07
CA GLU A 67 -5.51 11.99 -11.88
C GLU A 67 -6.20 12.36 -13.21
N PRO A 68 -7.47 12.80 -13.18
CA PRO A 68 -8.18 13.29 -14.36
C PRO A 68 -7.61 14.62 -14.88
#